data_AF-A0A8T3PHE6-F1
#
_entry.id   AF-A0A8T3PHE6-F1
#
_cell.length_a   1.000
_cell.length_b   1.000
_cell.length_c   1.000
_cell.angle_alpha   90.00
_cell.angle_beta   90.00
_cell.angle_gamma   90.00
#
_symmetry.space_group_name_H-M   'P 1'
#
loop_
_entity.id
_entity.type
_entity.pdbx_description
1 polymer ?
#
loop_
_entity_poly.entity_id
_entity_poly.type
_entity_poly.pdbx_seq_one_letter_code
_entity_poly.pdbx_strand_id
1 'polypeptide(L)'
;VEGTDAPTASLVGPRLAALVAERAPDVLLLGATPDGKDVAGMLVGLTDLPILVNGAGITWSDEGRPEIEMSTFGGRLVTRSTFTGERGIVLVRPATVVAEKAATPGSVEAIEVASVTEPAPVRVTERVEEAAGGVPIEEARVIVGGGRGVGSPEGFALVEQLAEALGGAVGATRAVVDAGWIGYGQQIGQTGKIVKPSLYVACGISGAIQHKVGVQTAGTIVAINKDPDAPIADFADLLVVGDLFEIVPRLVEAIEARRSAAG
;
A
#
# COMPACT_ATOMS: atom_id res chain seq x y z
N VAL A 1 -14.49 14.07 7.58
CA VAL A 1 -14.86 13.68 6.20
C VAL A 1 -15.99 12.67 6.23
N GLU A 2 -15.97 11.72 7.18
CA GLU A 2 -17.15 10.92 7.51
C GLU A 2 -18.40 11.79 7.69
N GLY A 3 -19.50 11.36 7.07
CA GLY A 3 -20.78 12.06 7.09
C GLY A 3 -20.97 13.19 6.09
N THR A 4 -19.98 13.56 5.26
CA THR A 4 -20.15 14.59 4.21
C THR A 4 -20.45 14.00 2.85
N ASP A 5 -21.26 14.64 2.03
CA ASP A 5 -21.51 14.23 0.64
C ASP A 5 -20.44 14.74 -0.35
N ALA A 6 -19.38 15.39 0.14
CA ALA A 6 -18.23 15.78 -0.66
C ALA A 6 -17.10 14.72 -0.65
N PRO A 7 -16.34 14.56 -1.75
CA PRO A 7 -15.09 13.82 -1.76
C PRO A 7 -14.06 14.41 -0.79
N THR A 8 -13.14 13.57 -0.30
CA THR A 8 -12.08 13.98 0.64
C THR A 8 -11.27 15.15 0.11
N ALA A 9 -10.80 15.09 -1.14
CA ALA A 9 -9.99 16.16 -1.73
C ALA A 9 -10.73 17.49 -1.79
N SER A 10 -12.00 17.52 -2.22
CA SER A 10 -12.79 18.76 -2.30
C SER A 10 -13.02 19.40 -0.93
N LEU A 11 -13.06 18.60 0.13
CA LEU A 11 -13.22 19.12 1.49
C LEU A 11 -11.89 19.57 2.10
N VAL A 12 -10.85 18.74 1.98
CA VAL A 12 -9.57 18.93 2.67
C VAL A 12 -8.62 19.84 1.89
N GLY A 13 -8.58 19.68 0.56
CA GLY A 13 -7.64 20.37 -0.33
C GLY A 13 -7.63 21.88 -0.18
N PRO A 14 -8.77 22.60 -0.34
CA PRO A 14 -8.76 24.05 -0.28
C PRO A 14 -8.48 24.59 1.13
N ARG A 15 -8.89 23.88 2.18
CA ARG A 15 -8.57 24.21 3.57
C ARG A 15 -7.07 24.11 3.83
N LEU A 16 -6.47 23.01 3.39
CA LEU A 16 -5.03 22.79 3.54
C LEU A 16 -4.23 23.77 2.66
N ALA A 17 -4.72 24.14 1.47
CA ALA A 17 -4.12 25.20 0.65
C ALA A 17 -4.13 26.57 1.35
N ALA A 18 -5.25 26.95 1.98
CA ALA A 18 -5.34 28.18 2.77
C ALA A 18 -4.31 28.18 3.93
N LEU A 19 -4.18 27.06 4.63
CA LEU A 19 -3.21 26.90 5.71
C LEU A 19 -1.75 26.97 5.20
N VAL A 20 -1.47 26.37 4.03
CA VAL A 20 -0.15 26.43 3.38
C VAL A 20 0.20 27.86 2.96
N ALA A 21 -0.79 28.66 2.55
CA ALA A 21 -0.60 30.07 2.22
C ALA A 21 -0.32 30.92 3.47
N GLU A 22 -1.01 30.65 4.58
CA GLU A 22 -0.85 31.37 5.85
C GLU A 22 0.47 31.03 6.55
N ARG A 23 0.80 29.73 6.65
CA ARG A 23 1.91 29.23 7.47
C ARG A 23 3.22 29.04 6.71
N ALA A 24 3.15 29.05 5.38
CA ALA A 24 4.28 28.91 4.49
C ALA A 24 5.27 27.78 4.86
N PRO A 25 4.82 26.53 5.09
CA PRO A 25 5.74 25.44 5.42
C PRO A 25 6.71 25.16 4.27
N ASP A 26 7.93 24.73 4.63
CA ASP A 26 8.95 24.29 3.67
C ASP A 26 8.53 22.97 3.01
N VAL A 27 8.25 21.95 3.81
CA VAL A 27 7.88 20.63 3.30
C VAL A 27 6.55 20.19 3.87
N LEU A 28 5.61 19.82 3.00
CA LEU A 28 4.35 19.18 3.39
C LEU A 28 4.45 17.67 3.13
N LEU A 29 4.31 16.87 4.18
CA LEU A 29 4.29 15.40 4.08
C LEU A 29 2.84 14.89 4.10
N LEU A 30 2.49 14.05 3.12
CA LEU A 30 1.21 13.38 3.02
C LEU A 30 1.41 11.88 2.85
N GLY A 31 0.44 11.07 3.27
CA GLY A 31 0.46 9.64 2.94
C GLY A 31 0.15 9.40 1.47
N ALA A 32 0.85 8.49 0.80
CA ALA A 32 0.58 8.10 -0.59
C ALA A 32 -0.63 7.16 -0.74
N THR A 33 -1.66 7.37 0.06
CA THR A 33 -2.96 6.67 0.01
C THR A 33 -3.81 7.19 -1.16
N PRO A 34 -4.91 6.51 -1.53
CA PRO A 34 -5.84 7.04 -2.53
C PRO A 34 -6.29 8.49 -2.22
N ASP A 35 -6.77 8.72 -1.00
CA ASP A 35 -7.17 10.06 -0.54
C ASP A 35 -6.01 11.06 -0.50
N GLY A 36 -4.84 10.64 -0.04
CA GLY A 36 -3.67 11.52 0.02
C GLY A 36 -3.17 11.94 -1.36
N LYS A 37 -3.24 11.05 -2.36
CA LYS A 37 -2.94 11.37 -3.77
C LYS A 37 -3.96 12.33 -4.36
N ASP A 38 -5.24 12.11 -4.07
CA ASP A 38 -6.33 12.97 -4.54
C ASP A 38 -6.20 14.40 -3.94
N VAL A 39 -6.02 14.49 -2.61
CA VAL A 39 -5.75 15.76 -1.91
C VAL A 39 -4.51 16.45 -2.46
N ALA A 40 -3.42 15.73 -2.66
CA ALA A 40 -2.17 16.33 -3.15
C ALA A 40 -2.28 16.84 -4.58
N GLY A 41 -2.99 16.14 -5.47
CA GLY A 41 -3.26 16.61 -6.83
C GLY A 41 -4.01 17.95 -6.82
N MET A 42 -4.99 18.08 -5.94
CA MET A 42 -5.70 19.36 -5.75
C MET A 42 -4.79 20.45 -5.18
N LEU A 43 -3.97 20.14 -4.17
CA LEU A 43 -3.04 21.10 -3.57
C LEU A 43 -2.05 21.66 -4.59
N VAL A 44 -1.48 20.81 -5.46
CA VAL A 44 -0.58 21.27 -6.53
C VAL A 44 -1.28 22.31 -7.40
N GLY A 45 -2.52 22.05 -7.81
CA GLY A 45 -3.29 23.00 -8.62
C GLY A 45 -3.69 24.30 -7.91
N LEU A 46 -3.79 24.28 -6.57
CA LEU A 46 -4.17 25.45 -5.77
C LEU A 46 -2.97 26.28 -5.28
N THR A 47 -1.77 25.70 -5.22
CA THR A 47 -0.60 26.32 -4.57
C THR A 47 0.61 26.48 -5.47
N ASP A 48 0.62 25.86 -6.66
CA ASP A 48 1.76 25.77 -7.57
C ASP A 48 3.04 25.16 -6.93
N LEU A 49 2.92 24.48 -5.79
CA LEU A 49 4.04 23.80 -5.16
C LEU A 49 4.45 22.55 -5.94
N PRO A 50 5.76 22.28 -6.09
CA PRO A 50 6.22 21.05 -6.71
C PRO A 50 5.91 19.84 -5.82
N ILE A 51 5.80 18.66 -6.45
CA ILE A 51 5.37 17.43 -5.78
C ILE A 51 6.32 16.27 -6.12
N LEU A 52 6.65 15.48 -5.10
CA LEU A 52 7.34 14.20 -5.22
C LEU A 52 6.42 13.10 -4.67
N VAL A 53 6.14 12.08 -5.49
CA VAL A 53 5.14 11.05 -5.17
C VAL A 53 5.78 9.70 -4.87
N ASN A 54 5.14 8.94 -3.97
CA ASN A 54 5.50 7.56 -3.67
C ASN A 54 6.92 7.39 -3.12
N GLY A 55 7.35 8.34 -2.27
CA GLY A 55 8.61 8.29 -1.54
C GLY A 55 8.68 7.04 -0.67
N ALA A 56 9.68 6.21 -0.91
CA ALA A 56 9.95 4.98 -0.17
C ALA A 56 10.91 5.20 1.01
N GLY A 57 11.56 6.37 1.05
CA GLY A 57 12.41 6.84 2.12
C GLY A 57 12.63 8.34 2.00
N ILE A 58 12.86 9.01 3.13
CA ILE A 58 13.14 10.44 3.19
C ILE A 58 14.38 10.63 4.05
N THR A 59 15.36 11.34 3.51
CA THR A 59 16.54 11.81 4.24
C THR A 59 16.66 13.32 4.07
N TRP A 60 17.43 13.97 4.95
CA TRP A 60 17.76 15.39 4.81
C TRP A 60 19.25 15.53 4.53
N SER A 61 19.60 16.38 3.58
CA SER A 61 20.99 16.76 3.32
C SER A 61 21.52 17.69 4.42
N ASP A 62 22.85 17.88 4.45
CA ASP A 62 23.50 18.83 5.37
C ASP A 62 23.02 20.29 5.18
N GLU A 63 22.50 20.60 3.99
CA GLU A 63 21.91 21.89 3.64
C GLU A 63 20.42 22.00 4.04
N GLY A 64 19.88 20.99 4.75
CA GLY A 64 18.50 20.98 5.23
C GLY A 64 17.44 20.67 4.16
N ARG A 65 17.85 20.16 3.00
CA ARG A 65 16.92 19.85 1.90
C ARG A 65 16.46 18.40 1.95
N PRO A 66 15.17 18.12 1.66
CA PRO A 66 14.71 16.75 1.61
C PRO A 66 15.25 16.03 0.37
N GLU A 67 15.78 14.84 0.57
CA GLU A 67 16.11 13.87 -0.48
C GLU A 67 15.15 12.69 -0.38
N ILE A 68 14.34 12.52 -1.42
CA ILE A 68 13.30 11.50 -1.46
C ILE A 68 13.79 10.34 -2.31
N GLU A 69 13.89 9.17 -1.71
CA GLU A 69 14.10 7.93 -2.45
C GLU A 69 12.77 7.49 -3.06
N MET A 70 12.70 7.42 -4.39
CA MET A 70 11.50 7.02 -5.12
C MET A 70 11.79 5.82 -6.01
N SER A 71 10.79 4.96 -6.14
CA SER A 71 10.81 3.85 -7.09
C SER A 71 10.04 4.26 -8.34
N THR A 72 10.74 4.31 -9.47
CA THR A 72 10.20 4.72 -10.77
C THR A 72 10.25 3.55 -11.77
N PHE A 73 9.48 3.67 -12.87
CA PHE A 73 9.32 2.60 -13.87
C PHE A 73 8.91 1.26 -13.26
N GLY A 74 7.99 1.31 -12.29
CA GLY A 74 7.47 0.14 -11.61
C GLY A 74 8.58 -0.68 -10.97
N GLY A 75 9.40 -0.10 -10.09
CA GLY A 75 10.44 -0.84 -9.36
C GLY A 75 11.82 -0.79 -9.98
N ARG A 76 11.92 -0.61 -11.29
CA ARG A 76 13.15 -0.86 -12.04
C ARG A 76 14.25 0.15 -11.77
N LEU A 77 13.90 1.39 -11.42
CA LEU A 77 14.85 2.44 -11.09
C LEU A 77 14.55 2.98 -9.70
N VAL A 78 15.61 3.13 -8.90
CA VAL A 78 15.58 3.89 -7.66
C VAL A 78 16.23 5.23 -7.92
N THR A 79 15.49 6.31 -7.67
CA THR A 79 15.93 7.69 -7.86
C THR A 79 15.97 8.40 -6.53
N ARG A 80 17.00 9.23 -6.31
CA ARG A 80 16.96 10.25 -5.25
C ARG A 80 16.60 11.58 -5.89
N SER A 81 15.57 12.24 -5.36
CA SER A 81 15.06 13.48 -5.92
C SER A 81 14.81 14.50 -4.83
N THR A 82 15.06 15.76 -5.17
CA THR A 82 14.77 16.91 -4.33
C THR A 82 14.05 17.97 -5.16
N PHE A 83 13.47 18.95 -4.50
CA PHE A 83 12.83 20.08 -5.18
C PHE A 83 13.90 21.03 -5.74
N THR A 84 13.64 21.73 -6.84
CA THR A 84 14.55 22.79 -7.31
C THR A 84 14.49 24.04 -6.44
N GLY A 85 13.34 24.31 -5.80
CA GLY A 85 13.16 25.35 -4.80
C GLY A 85 13.24 24.82 -3.37
N GLU A 86 12.90 25.68 -2.42
CA GLU A 86 12.95 25.39 -0.98
C GLU A 86 11.69 24.68 -0.48
N ARG A 87 10.57 24.83 -1.21
CA ARG A 87 9.25 24.37 -0.79
C ARG A 87 8.71 23.24 -1.66
N GLY A 88 7.97 22.30 -1.08
CA GLY A 88 7.30 21.25 -1.84
C GLY A 88 6.46 20.26 -1.05
N ILE A 89 5.73 19.41 -1.78
CA ILE A 89 4.84 18.38 -1.25
C ILE A 89 5.47 17.00 -1.50
N VAL A 90 5.53 16.15 -0.47
CA VAL A 90 6.05 14.79 -0.58
C VAL A 90 4.98 13.80 -0.15
N LEU A 91 4.66 12.83 -1.01
CA LEU A 91 3.79 11.71 -0.65
C LEU A 91 4.64 10.52 -0.26
N VAL A 92 4.51 10.11 1.00
CA VAL A 92 5.26 9.02 1.62
C VAL A 92 4.46 7.73 1.51
N ARG A 93 5.06 6.68 0.97
CA ARG A 93 4.40 5.38 0.86
C ARG A 93 4.06 4.83 2.26
N PRO A 94 2.84 4.34 2.51
CA PRO A 94 2.51 3.68 3.77
C PRO A 94 3.47 2.54 4.11
N ALA A 95 3.63 2.27 5.42
CA ALA A 95 4.49 1.21 5.95
C ALA A 95 5.99 1.30 5.57
N THR A 96 6.47 2.47 5.10
CA THR A 96 7.90 2.69 4.81
C THR A 96 8.68 3.29 5.97
N VAL A 97 7.99 3.95 6.90
CA VAL A 97 8.55 4.56 8.10
C VAL A 97 7.96 3.86 9.32
N VAL A 98 8.80 3.52 10.29
CA VAL A 98 8.35 2.95 11.57
C VAL A 98 7.92 4.09 12.48
N ALA A 99 6.72 3.99 13.04
CA ALA A 99 6.25 4.97 14.01
C ALA A 99 7.04 4.84 15.32
N GLU A 100 7.57 5.95 15.82
CA GLU A 100 8.30 6.02 17.08
C GLU A 100 7.54 6.88 18.10
N LYS A 101 7.65 6.52 19.37
CA LYS A 101 7.03 7.31 20.44
C LYS A 101 7.82 8.62 20.61
N ALA A 102 7.14 9.75 20.47
CA ALA A 102 7.74 11.05 20.74
C ALA A 102 8.27 11.12 22.20
N ALA A 103 9.48 11.68 22.36
CA ALA A 103 10.12 11.81 23.67
C ALA A 103 9.35 12.76 24.62
N THR A 104 8.65 13.74 24.05
CA THR A 104 7.82 14.70 24.79
C THR A 104 6.46 14.85 24.10
N PRO A 105 5.39 15.18 24.85
CA PRO A 105 4.12 15.57 24.25
C PRO A 105 4.29 16.79 23.35
N GLY A 106 3.62 16.79 22.20
CA GLY A 106 3.51 17.97 21.34
C GLY A 106 2.48 18.98 21.87
N SER A 107 2.45 20.17 21.26
CA SER A 107 1.41 21.17 21.49
C SER A 107 0.27 21.02 20.47
N VAL A 108 -0.97 21.24 20.92
CA VAL A 108 -2.15 21.29 20.04
C VAL A 108 -2.54 22.73 19.82
N GLU A 109 -2.69 23.12 18.56
CA GLU A 109 -3.19 24.44 18.18
C GLU A 109 -4.49 24.27 17.40
N ALA A 110 -5.55 24.95 17.85
CA ALA A 110 -6.81 25.02 17.12
C ALA A 110 -6.70 26.12 16.08
N ILE A 111 -6.86 25.76 14.81
CA ILE A 111 -6.79 26.71 13.68
C ILE A 111 -8.17 26.78 13.04
N GLU A 112 -8.75 27.97 13.01
CA GLU A 112 -9.96 28.23 12.23
C GLU A 112 -9.57 28.43 10.77
N VAL A 113 -9.79 27.40 9.96
CA VAL A 113 -9.60 27.51 8.51
C VAL A 113 -10.92 27.99 7.89
N ALA A 114 -10.84 29.06 7.10
CA ALA A 114 -12.00 29.62 6.40
C ALA A 114 -12.79 28.52 5.67
N SER A 115 -14.12 28.58 5.75
CA SER A 115 -14.97 27.61 5.07
C SER A 115 -14.83 27.77 3.56
N VAL A 116 -14.64 26.65 2.88
CA VAL A 116 -14.78 26.57 1.42
C VAL A 116 -16.26 26.75 1.12
N THR A 117 -16.66 27.89 0.58
CA THR A 117 -18.06 28.26 0.35
C THR A 117 -18.63 27.72 -0.95
N GLU A 118 -17.78 27.23 -1.86
CA GLU A 118 -18.24 26.64 -3.11
C GLU A 118 -18.52 25.14 -2.96
N PRO A 119 -19.69 24.65 -3.42
CA PRO A 119 -20.00 23.23 -3.38
C PRO A 119 -19.03 22.45 -4.27
N ALA A 120 -18.60 21.28 -3.80
CA ALA A 120 -17.79 20.37 -4.59
C ALA A 120 -18.52 20.03 -5.91
N PRO A 121 -17.82 20.00 -7.07
CA PRO A 121 -18.45 19.65 -8.35
C PRO A 121 -18.87 18.16 -8.42
N VAL A 122 -18.46 17.36 -7.44
CA VAL A 122 -18.75 15.94 -7.31
C VAL A 122 -19.45 15.70 -5.97
N ARG A 123 -20.48 14.86 -5.99
CA ARG A 123 -21.23 14.44 -4.79
C ARG A 123 -21.13 12.94 -4.59
N VAL A 124 -20.72 12.53 -3.40
CA VAL A 124 -20.72 11.14 -2.93
C VAL A 124 -22.15 10.73 -2.63
N THR A 125 -22.69 9.79 -3.40
CA THR A 125 -24.06 9.28 -3.24
C THR A 125 -24.15 8.11 -2.27
N GLU A 126 -23.06 7.35 -2.13
CA GLU A 126 -22.99 6.16 -1.30
C GLU A 126 -21.55 5.95 -0.83
N ARG A 127 -21.38 5.45 0.40
CA ARG A 127 -20.11 4.90 0.90
C ARG A 127 -20.39 3.49 1.37
N VAL A 128 -19.73 2.52 0.74
CA VAL A 128 -19.83 1.12 1.12
C VAL A 128 -18.56 0.77 1.87
N GLU A 129 -18.70 0.50 3.17
CA GLU A 129 -17.65 -0.14 3.94
C GLU A 129 -17.76 -1.65 3.67
N GLU A 130 -16.79 -2.20 2.94
CA GLU A 130 -16.63 -3.66 2.91
C GLU A 130 -16.26 -4.09 4.33
N ALA A 131 -16.99 -5.07 4.89
CA ALA A 131 -16.64 -5.66 6.17
C ALA A 131 -15.27 -6.35 6.05
N ALA A 132 -14.20 -5.61 6.32
CA ALA A 132 -12.86 -6.14 6.35
C ALA A 132 -12.70 -6.95 7.64
N GLY A 133 -12.87 -8.26 7.56
CA GLY A 133 -12.23 -9.14 8.53
C GLY A 133 -10.72 -9.02 8.37
N GLY A 134 -10.02 -8.44 9.36
CA GLY A 134 -8.56 -8.39 9.42
C GLY A 134 -7.92 -7.02 9.18
N VAL A 135 -6.58 -7.00 9.21
CA VAL A 135 -5.74 -5.81 8.98
C VAL A 135 -5.75 -5.46 7.48
N PRO A 136 -5.85 -4.17 7.10
CA PRO A 136 -5.67 -3.76 5.69
C PRO A 136 -4.38 -4.35 5.10
N ILE A 137 -4.45 -4.94 3.90
CA ILE A 137 -3.29 -5.60 3.29
C ILE A 137 -2.10 -4.66 3.06
N GLU A 138 -2.33 -3.35 2.95
CA GLU A 138 -1.28 -2.34 2.84
C GLU A 138 -0.45 -2.18 4.12
N GLU A 139 -1.01 -2.53 5.27
CA GLU A 139 -0.39 -2.43 6.60
C GLU A 139 0.11 -3.78 7.12
N ALA A 140 -0.26 -4.87 6.46
CA ALA A 140 0.08 -6.22 6.87
C ALA A 140 1.58 -6.52 6.73
N ARG A 141 2.19 -7.03 7.81
CA ARG A 141 3.59 -7.48 7.80
C ARG A 141 3.79 -8.77 7.02
N VAL A 142 2.78 -9.64 7.00
CA VAL A 142 2.78 -10.89 6.24
C VAL A 142 1.54 -10.88 5.35
N ILE A 143 1.72 -11.22 4.08
CA ILE A 143 0.61 -11.36 3.13
C ILE A 143 0.74 -12.69 2.41
N VAL A 144 -0.34 -13.46 2.37
CA VAL A 144 -0.45 -14.66 1.54
C VAL A 144 -1.36 -14.32 0.36
N GLY A 145 -0.80 -14.38 -0.85
CA GLY A 145 -1.45 -14.03 -2.10
C GLY A 145 -1.94 -15.25 -2.86
N GLY A 146 -3.20 -15.24 -3.30
CA GLY A 146 -3.75 -16.25 -4.21
C GLY A 146 -3.82 -15.77 -5.67
N GLY A 147 -3.44 -16.65 -6.59
CA GLY A 147 -3.57 -16.46 -8.03
C GLY A 147 -4.59 -17.38 -8.69
N ARG A 148 -4.74 -17.27 -10.01
CA ARG A 148 -5.63 -18.16 -10.79
C ARG A 148 -5.27 -19.64 -10.63
N GLY A 149 -4.01 -19.97 -10.34
CA GLY A 149 -3.56 -21.34 -10.10
C GLY A 149 -4.24 -22.02 -8.91
N VAL A 150 -4.88 -21.25 -8.02
CA VAL A 150 -5.70 -21.75 -6.91
C VAL A 150 -7.00 -22.43 -7.42
N GLY A 151 -7.43 -22.14 -8.64
CA GLY A 151 -8.46 -22.91 -9.35
C GLY A 151 -9.92 -22.56 -9.03
N SER A 152 -10.28 -22.31 -7.78
CA SER A 152 -11.66 -22.00 -7.39
C SER A 152 -11.77 -21.21 -6.07
N PRO A 153 -12.95 -20.66 -5.71
CA PRO A 153 -13.20 -20.08 -4.39
C PRO A 153 -12.92 -21.07 -3.25
N GLU A 154 -13.27 -22.36 -3.42
CA GLU A 154 -13.01 -23.39 -2.41
C GLU A 154 -11.52 -23.66 -2.26
N GLY A 155 -10.75 -23.65 -3.35
CA GLY A 155 -9.29 -23.72 -3.30
C GLY A 155 -8.68 -22.52 -2.60
N PHE A 156 -9.35 -21.36 -2.63
CA PHE A 156 -8.88 -20.13 -2.00
C PHE A 156 -8.86 -20.21 -0.47
N ALA A 157 -9.66 -21.09 0.13
CA ALA A 157 -9.60 -21.39 1.56
C ALA A 157 -8.18 -21.83 2.01
N LEU A 158 -7.38 -22.46 1.15
CA LEU A 158 -5.99 -22.80 1.48
C LEU A 158 -5.09 -21.56 1.65
N VAL A 159 -5.36 -20.50 0.87
CA VAL A 159 -4.65 -19.23 0.97
C VAL A 159 -5.00 -18.56 2.30
N GLU A 160 -6.28 -18.60 2.68
CA GLU A 160 -6.78 -18.06 3.95
C GLU A 160 -6.21 -18.81 5.16
N GLN A 161 -6.22 -20.16 5.13
CA GLN A 161 -5.63 -20.98 6.18
C GLN A 161 -4.14 -20.71 6.37
N LEU A 162 -3.39 -20.56 5.27
CA LEU A 162 -1.97 -20.22 5.37
C LEU A 162 -1.74 -18.81 5.90
N ALA A 163 -2.59 -17.84 5.54
CA ALA A 163 -2.53 -16.50 6.08
C ALA A 163 -2.79 -16.50 7.60
N GLU A 164 -3.82 -17.20 8.05
CA GLU A 164 -4.14 -17.37 9.47
C GLU A 164 -3.00 -18.06 10.22
N ALA A 165 -2.48 -19.16 9.67
CA ALA A 165 -1.33 -19.87 10.21
C ALA A 165 -0.08 -18.99 10.28
N LEU A 166 0.06 -17.95 9.48
CA LEU A 166 1.17 -16.99 9.56
C LEU A 166 0.85 -15.71 10.34
N GLY A 167 -0.40 -15.51 10.79
CA GLY A 167 -0.86 -14.25 11.37
C GLY A 167 -0.82 -13.08 10.36
N GLY A 168 -0.99 -13.39 9.08
CA GLY A 168 -0.94 -12.44 7.96
C GLY A 168 -2.31 -12.09 7.39
N ALA A 169 -2.31 -11.20 6.41
CA ALA A 169 -3.49 -10.84 5.63
C ALA A 169 -3.54 -11.62 4.30
N VAL A 170 -4.72 -11.68 3.70
CA VAL A 170 -4.95 -12.39 2.44
C VAL A 170 -5.00 -11.40 1.28
N GLY A 171 -4.19 -11.62 0.27
CA GLY A 171 -4.18 -10.83 -0.95
C GLY A 171 -4.52 -11.66 -2.18
N ALA A 172 -4.81 -11.02 -3.31
CA ALA A 172 -5.09 -11.72 -4.55
C ALA A 172 -4.65 -10.98 -5.80
N THR A 173 -4.41 -11.73 -6.86
CA THR A 173 -4.23 -11.16 -8.20
C THR A 173 -5.56 -10.61 -8.73
N ARG A 174 -5.52 -9.65 -9.66
CA ARG A 174 -6.71 -9.19 -10.39
C ARG A 174 -7.54 -10.34 -11.00
N ALA A 175 -6.88 -11.38 -11.51
CA ALA A 175 -7.58 -12.52 -12.11
C ALA A 175 -8.53 -13.26 -11.15
N VAL A 176 -8.23 -13.23 -9.85
CA VAL A 176 -9.04 -13.85 -8.79
C VAL A 176 -10.19 -12.92 -8.38
N VAL A 177 -9.92 -11.63 -8.29
CA VAL A 177 -10.94 -10.60 -8.01
C VAL A 177 -11.97 -10.51 -9.13
N ASP A 178 -11.51 -10.48 -10.39
CA ASP A 178 -12.37 -10.48 -11.57
C ASP A 178 -13.22 -11.78 -11.65
N ALA A 179 -12.75 -12.88 -11.04
CA ALA A 179 -13.50 -14.14 -10.94
C ALA A 179 -14.47 -14.19 -9.74
N GLY A 180 -14.50 -13.15 -8.90
CA GLY A 180 -15.42 -13.02 -7.77
C GLY A 180 -15.07 -13.87 -6.55
N TRP A 181 -13.84 -14.40 -6.44
CA TRP A 181 -13.45 -15.26 -5.32
C TRP A 181 -13.14 -14.46 -4.06
N ILE A 182 -12.72 -13.19 -4.22
CA ILE A 182 -12.42 -12.27 -3.13
C ILE A 182 -12.69 -10.83 -3.57
N GLY A 183 -12.97 -9.97 -2.59
CA GLY A 183 -13.29 -8.55 -2.83
C GLY A 183 -12.14 -7.75 -3.43
N TYR A 184 -12.50 -6.64 -4.09
CA TYR A 184 -11.54 -5.73 -4.72
C TYR A 184 -10.55 -5.13 -3.73
N GLY A 185 -10.96 -4.95 -2.46
CA GLY A 185 -10.09 -4.52 -1.37
C GLY A 185 -8.84 -5.40 -1.16
N GLN A 186 -8.80 -6.61 -1.70
CA GLN A 186 -7.67 -7.53 -1.58
C GLN A 186 -6.81 -7.61 -2.85
N GLN A 187 -7.13 -6.85 -3.89
CA GLN A 187 -6.39 -6.85 -5.15
C GLN A 187 -4.99 -6.26 -4.97
N ILE A 188 -3.96 -7.01 -5.34
CA ILE A 188 -2.58 -6.54 -5.40
C ILE A 188 -2.15 -6.36 -6.85
N GLY A 189 -1.44 -5.27 -7.13
CA GLY A 189 -0.87 -4.99 -8.44
C GLY A 189 -0.96 -3.52 -8.84
N GLN A 190 -0.56 -3.22 -10.07
CA GLN A 190 -0.51 -1.87 -10.66
C GLN A 190 -1.85 -1.13 -10.58
N THR A 191 -2.97 -1.84 -10.79
CA THR A 191 -4.33 -1.30 -10.70
C THR A 191 -5.03 -1.64 -9.38
N GLY A 192 -4.31 -2.27 -8.45
CA GLY A 192 -4.79 -2.59 -7.11
C GLY A 192 -3.95 -1.86 -6.08
N LYS A 193 -3.73 -2.54 -4.96
CA LYS A 193 -2.90 -2.04 -3.87
C LYS A 193 -1.43 -2.41 -4.13
N ILE A 194 -0.54 -1.47 -3.80
CA ILE A 194 0.91 -1.69 -3.74
C ILE A 194 1.26 -1.93 -2.28
N VAL A 195 1.83 -3.09 -1.98
CA VAL A 195 2.09 -3.55 -0.62
C VAL A 195 3.59 -3.71 -0.38
N LYS A 196 4.02 -3.60 0.89
CA LYS A 196 5.42 -3.79 1.30
C LYS A 196 5.53 -4.69 2.54
N PRO A 197 5.00 -5.93 2.49
CA PRO A 197 5.09 -6.83 3.64
C PRO A 197 6.55 -7.24 3.87
N SER A 198 6.87 -7.65 5.09
CA SER A 198 8.12 -8.33 5.40
C SER A 198 8.19 -9.70 4.71
N LEU A 199 7.06 -10.40 4.60
CA LEU A 199 6.93 -11.67 3.90
C LEU A 199 5.70 -11.66 2.98
N TYR A 200 5.91 -12.00 1.70
CA TYR A 200 4.87 -12.28 0.72
C TYR A 200 4.95 -13.74 0.27
N VAL A 201 3.86 -14.50 0.46
CA VAL A 201 3.77 -15.89 -0.03
C VAL A 201 2.78 -15.95 -1.19
N ALA A 202 3.25 -16.29 -2.38
CA ALA A 202 2.48 -16.30 -3.61
C ALA A 202 2.04 -17.72 -3.99
N CYS A 203 0.78 -18.05 -3.77
CA CYS A 203 0.19 -19.36 -4.05
C CYS A 203 -0.49 -19.36 -5.43
N GLY A 204 0.07 -20.11 -6.39
CA GLY A 204 -0.53 -20.26 -7.73
C GLY A 204 -0.57 -18.95 -8.54
N ILE A 205 0.40 -18.06 -8.32
CA ILE A 205 0.54 -16.78 -9.02
C ILE A 205 1.61 -16.91 -10.10
N SER A 206 1.28 -16.52 -11.34
CA SER A 206 2.23 -16.56 -12.46
C SER A 206 3.27 -15.44 -12.45
N GLY A 207 2.98 -14.30 -11.81
CA GLY A 207 3.92 -13.17 -11.71
C GLY A 207 3.90 -12.19 -12.88
N ALA A 208 2.75 -12.00 -13.53
CA ALA A 208 2.57 -10.96 -14.55
C ALA A 208 3.07 -9.59 -14.07
N ILE A 209 3.60 -8.76 -14.98
CA ILE A 209 4.22 -7.45 -14.66
C ILE A 209 3.27 -6.59 -13.81
N GLN A 210 1.98 -6.60 -14.11
CA GLN A 210 0.98 -5.84 -13.37
C GLN A 210 0.89 -6.29 -11.91
N HIS A 211 1.02 -7.58 -11.63
CA HIS A 211 1.06 -8.10 -10.26
C HIS A 211 2.40 -7.77 -9.59
N LYS A 212 3.52 -8.00 -10.29
CA LYS A 212 4.89 -7.71 -9.82
C LYS A 212 5.02 -6.30 -9.28
N VAL A 213 4.46 -5.30 -9.98
CA VAL A 213 4.50 -3.89 -9.54
C VAL A 213 3.96 -3.69 -8.12
N GLY A 214 2.95 -4.48 -7.72
CA GLY A 214 2.33 -4.39 -6.40
C GLY A 214 3.10 -5.07 -5.27
N VAL A 215 4.02 -6.00 -5.57
CA VAL A 215 4.67 -6.85 -4.55
C VAL A 215 6.19 -6.82 -4.54
N GLN A 216 6.85 -6.37 -5.62
CA GLN A 216 8.30 -6.47 -5.79
C GLN A 216 9.14 -5.74 -4.73
N THR A 217 8.53 -4.86 -3.93
CA THR A 217 9.21 -4.18 -2.82
C THR A 217 9.04 -4.88 -1.48
N ALA A 218 8.41 -6.06 -1.44
CA ALA A 218 8.34 -6.91 -0.25
C ALA A 218 9.74 -7.32 0.22
N GLY A 219 9.89 -7.57 1.52
CA GLY A 219 11.18 -7.98 2.10
C GLY A 219 11.62 -9.37 1.66
N THR A 220 10.69 -10.33 1.64
CA THR A 220 10.91 -11.69 1.14
C THR A 220 9.69 -12.16 0.36
N ILE A 221 9.92 -12.74 -0.82
CA ILE A 221 8.91 -13.29 -1.72
C ILE A 221 9.14 -14.80 -1.85
N VAL A 222 8.19 -15.59 -1.35
CA VAL A 222 8.16 -17.04 -1.52
C VAL A 222 7.04 -17.37 -2.50
N ALA A 223 7.32 -18.13 -3.56
CA ALA A 223 6.34 -18.55 -4.55
C ALA A 223 6.11 -20.07 -4.51
N ILE A 224 4.86 -20.50 -4.58
CA ILE A 224 4.45 -21.90 -4.74
C ILE A 224 3.74 -22.00 -6.09
N ASN A 225 4.37 -22.67 -7.05
CA ASN A 225 3.83 -22.81 -8.40
C ASN A 225 4.18 -24.17 -9.00
N LYS A 226 3.29 -24.75 -9.81
CA LYS A 226 3.54 -25.99 -10.54
C LYS A 226 4.51 -25.79 -11.70
N ASP A 227 4.52 -24.58 -12.26
CA ASP A 227 5.34 -24.22 -13.41
C ASP A 227 6.71 -23.67 -12.92
N PRO A 228 7.82 -24.39 -13.17
CA PRO A 228 9.17 -23.90 -12.82
C PRO A 228 9.58 -22.67 -13.62
N ASP A 229 8.95 -22.42 -14.77
CA ASP A 229 9.26 -21.32 -15.69
C ASP A 229 8.27 -20.15 -15.53
N ALA A 230 7.45 -20.16 -14.47
CA ALA A 230 6.52 -19.08 -14.20
C ALA A 230 7.26 -17.74 -14.01
N PRO A 231 6.79 -16.61 -14.61
CA PRO A 231 7.44 -15.29 -14.49
C PRO A 231 7.71 -14.80 -13.06
N ILE A 232 7.01 -15.33 -12.06
CA ILE A 232 7.27 -15.03 -10.64
C ILE A 232 8.66 -15.50 -10.19
N ALA A 233 9.22 -16.53 -10.83
CA ALA A 233 10.56 -17.04 -10.57
C ALA A 233 11.63 -15.96 -10.69
N ASP A 234 11.44 -14.99 -11.60
CA ASP A 234 12.38 -13.89 -11.86
C ASP A 234 12.54 -12.92 -10.68
N PHE A 235 11.59 -12.91 -9.74
CA PHE A 235 11.59 -11.96 -8.62
C PHE A 235 11.17 -12.58 -7.28
N ALA A 236 11.02 -13.90 -7.21
CA ALA A 236 10.87 -14.61 -5.95
C ALA A 236 12.24 -14.89 -5.34
N ASP A 237 12.37 -14.70 -4.04
CA ASP A 237 13.56 -15.11 -3.30
C ASP A 237 13.62 -16.64 -3.14
N LEU A 238 12.46 -17.29 -3.15
CA LEU A 238 12.33 -18.75 -3.13
C LEU A 238 11.17 -19.18 -4.02
N LEU A 239 11.43 -20.08 -4.98
CA LEU A 239 10.40 -20.78 -5.74
C LEU A 239 10.31 -22.24 -5.29
N VAL A 240 9.14 -22.65 -4.81
CA VAL A 240 8.80 -24.05 -4.55
C VAL A 240 7.99 -24.57 -5.74
N VAL A 241 8.61 -25.46 -6.50
CA VAL A 241 7.99 -26.08 -7.68
C VAL A 241 7.17 -27.28 -7.24
N GLY A 242 5.84 -27.21 -7.38
CA GLY A 242 4.95 -28.32 -7.07
C GLY A 242 3.49 -27.92 -6.89
N ASP A 243 2.67 -28.88 -6.48
CA ASP A 243 1.24 -28.66 -6.27
C ASP A 243 0.96 -27.89 -4.98
N LEU A 244 0.33 -26.73 -5.10
CA LEU A 244 -0.10 -25.93 -3.94
C LEU A 244 -1.05 -26.71 -3.02
N PHE A 245 -1.89 -27.60 -3.57
CA PHE A 245 -2.82 -28.40 -2.79
C PHE A 245 -2.13 -29.47 -1.93
N GLU A 246 -0.88 -29.80 -2.24
CA GLU A 246 -0.06 -30.71 -1.42
C GLU A 246 0.90 -29.95 -0.51
N ILE A 247 1.46 -28.85 -1.01
CA ILE A 247 2.49 -28.07 -0.31
C ILE A 247 1.88 -27.21 0.79
N VAL A 248 0.80 -26.48 0.52
CA VAL A 248 0.23 -25.51 1.47
C VAL A 248 -0.25 -26.20 2.76
N PRO A 249 -1.01 -27.32 2.72
CA PRO A 249 -1.42 -28.00 3.95
C PRO A 249 -0.23 -28.45 4.82
N ARG A 250 0.81 -29.04 4.21
CA ARG A 250 2.03 -29.46 4.93
C ARG A 250 2.80 -28.28 5.51
N LEU A 251 2.78 -27.14 4.83
CA LEU A 251 3.40 -25.92 5.32
C LEU A 251 2.64 -25.38 6.55
N VAL A 252 1.32 -25.37 6.52
CA VAL A 252 0.47 -24.99 7.66
C VAL A 252 0.78 -25.89 8.87
N GLU A 253 0.74 -27.22 8.71
CA GLU A 253 1.07 -28.17 9.78
C GLU A 253 2.46 -27.89 10.39
N ALA A 254 3.47 -27.64 9.54
CA ALA A 254 4.83 -27.35 9.98
C ALA A 254 4.95 -26.01 10.73
N ILE A 255 4.18 -24.99 10.32
CA ILE A 255 4.14 -23.68 10.99
C ILE A 255 3.49 -23.82 12.38
N GLU A 256 2.35 -24.50 12.46
CA GLU A 256 1.64 -24.72 13.71
C GLU A 256 2.48 -25.54 14.69
N ALA A 257 3.09 -26.64 14.23
CA ALA A 257 3.97 -27.45 15.06
C ALA A 257 5.16 -26.65 15.63
N ARG A 258 5.76 -25.76 14.83
CA ARG A 258 6.84 -24.88 15.31
C ARG A 258 6.35 -23.84 16.31
N ARG A 259 5.14 -23.29 16.11
CA ARG A 259 4.53 -22.35 17.05
C ARG A 259 4.28 -23.00 18.40
N SER A 260 3.75 -24.22 18.42
CA SER A 260 3.52 -24.98 19.66
C SER A 260 4.81 -25.39 20.37
N ALA A 261 5.93 -25.54 19.65
CA ALA A 261 7.24 -25.85 20.24
C ALA A 261 7.98 -24.61 20.78
N ALA A 262 7.56 -23.40 20.38
CA ALA A 262 8.18 -22.13 20.77
C ALA A 262 7.44 -21.38 21.90
N GLY A 263 6.24 -21.84 22.27
CA GLY A 263 5.47 -21.36 23.42
C GLY A 263 5.67 -22.23 24.64
#